data_AF-A0A5K1DBW9-F1
#
_entry.id   AF-A0A5K1DBW9-F1
#
_cell.length_a   1.000
_cell.length_b   1.000
_cell.length_c   1.000
_cell.angle_alpha   90.00
_cell.angle_beta   90.00
_cell.angle_gamma   90.00
#
_symmetry.space_group_name_H-M   'P 1'
#
loop_
_entity.id
_entity.type
_entity.pdbx_description
1 polymer ?
#
loop_
_entity_poly.entity_id
_entity_poly.type
_entity_poly.pdbx_seq_one_letter_code
_entity_poly.pdbx_strand_id
1 'polypeptide(L)' 'FAAALIGEPVWVMNVVPVNGPDTLPTIFDRGLIGIYHDWCESFNTYPRTYDLLHAYDLFTNLPQ' A
#
# COMPACT_ATOMS: atom_id res chain seq x y z
N PHE A 1 -6.12 5.92 7.79
CA PHE A 1 -6.08 4.45 7.84
C PHE A 1 -5.06 3.94 8.87
N ALA A 2 -3.74 4.08 8.64
CA ALA A 2 -2.69 3.54 9.53
C ALA A 2 -2.87 3.87 11.02
N ALA A 3 -3.23 5.11 11.35
CA ALA A 3 -3.46 5.54 12.74
C ALA A 3 -4.55 4.74 13.48
N ALA A 4 -5.53 4.17 12.75
CA ALA A 4 -6.59 3.35 13.33
C ALA A 4 -6.12 1.92 13.69
N LEU A 5 -4.97 1.48 13.18
CA LEU A 5 -4.39 0.15 13.42
C LEU A 5 -3.30 0.15 14.52
N ILE A 6 -3.14 1.27 15.25
CA ILE A 6 -2.04 1.43 16.23
C ILE A 6 -2.10 0.41 17.39
N GLY A 7 -3.27 -0.15 17.68
CA GLY A 7 -3.46 -1.17 18.73
C GLY A 7 -3.30 -2.60 18.25
N GLU A 8 -3.15 -2.83 16.95
CA GLU A 8 -3.10 -4.16 16.35
C GLU A 8 -1.65 -4.61 16.13
N PRO A 9 -1.35 -5.92 16.21
CA PRO A 9 -0.01 -6.47 15.99
C PRO A 9 0.33 -6.56 14.49
N VAL A 10 0.20 -5.45 13.76
CA VAL A 10 0.42 -5.35 12.31
C VAL A 10 1.43 -4.26 12.00
N TRP A 11 2.14 -4.41 10.88
CA TRP A 11 3.01 -3.37 10.33
C TRP A 11 2.31 -2.72 9.12
N VAL A 12 2.55 -1.42 8.92
CA VAL A 12 1.98 -0.66 7.81
C VAL A 12 3.12 -0.08 6.97
N MET A 13 3.04 -0.26 5.65
CA MET A 13 3.98 0.32 4.70
C MET A 13 3.23 0.93 3.53
N ASN A 14 3.72 2.05 3.02
CA ASN A 14 3.16 2.66 1.82
C ASN A 14 3.70 1.98 0.57
N VAL A 15 2.82 1.72 -0.39
CA VAL A 15 3.18 1.11 -1.67
C VAL A 15 2.78 2.05 -2.78
N VAL A 16 3.75 2.44 -3.61
CA VAL A 16 3.52 3.23 -4.82
C VAL A 16 3.53 2.29 -6.03
N PRO A 17 2.46 2.24 -6.84
CA PRO A 17 2.43 1.40 -8.03
C PRO A 17 3.49 1.85 -9.04
N VAL A 18 4.22 0.90 -9.64
CA VAL A 18 5.23 1.20 -10.67
C VAL A 18 4.65 1.89 -11.91
N ASN A 19 3.37 1.68 -12.19
CA ASN A 19 2.65 2.27 -13.32
C ASN A 19 1.91 3.58 -12.95
N GLY A 20 2.07 4.07 -11.71
CA GLY A 20 1.40 5.26 -11.19
C GLY A 20 2.29 6.49 -11.11
N PRO A 21 1.75 7.63 -10.63
CA PRO A 21 2.53 8.83 -10.37
C PRO A 21 3.60 8.60 -9.31
N ASP A 22 4.80 9.15 -9.54
CA ASP A 22 5.89 9.10 -8.57
C ASP A 22 5.55 9.98 -7.35
N THR A 23 5.13 9.30 -6.28
CA THR A 23 4.78 9.91 -4.98
C THR A 23 5.69 9.42 -3.86
N LEU A 24 6.67 8.56 -4.15
CA LEU A 24 7.54 7.97 -3.13
C LEU A 24 8.45 9.01 -2.44
N PRO A 25 9.05 10.00 -3.14
CA PRO A 25 9.78 11.09 -2.49
C PRO A 25 8.91 11.86 -1.49
N THR A 26 7.65 12.12 -1.86
CA THR A 26 6.69 12.85 -1.03
C THR A 26 6.32 12.09 0.26
N ILE A 27 6.40 10.76 0.23
CA ILE A 27 6.23 9.87 1.39
C ILE A 27 7.46 9.96 2.30
N PHE A 28 8.68 9.91 1.73
CA PHE A 28 9.92 10.04 2.50
C PHE A 28 10.08 11.42 3.13
N ASP A 29 9.71 12.50 2.44
CA ASP A 29 9.72 13.86 3.00
C ASP A 29 8.83 14.01 4.24
N ARG A 30 7.83 13.14 4.38
CA ARG A 30 6.94 13.07 5.56
C ARG A 30 7.45 12.14 6.67
N GLY A 31 8.65 11.57 6.52
CA GLY A 31 9.24 10.63 7.48
C GLY A 31 8.57 9.26 7.51
N LEU A 32 7.86 8.88 6.44
CA LEU A 32 7.19 7.59 6.31
C LEU A 32 8.01 6.64 5.44
N ILE A 33 7.82 5.34 5.66
CA ILE A 33 8.45 4.29 4.84
C ILE A 33 7.54 3.90 3.67
N GLY A 34 8.15 3.55 2.53
CA GLY A 34 7.43 3.02 1.39
C GLY A 34 8.34 2.40 0.33
N ILE A 35 7.72 1.75 -0.65
CA ILE A 35 8.41 1.06 -1.74
C ILE A 35 7.62 1.19 -3.06
N TYR A 36 8.33 1.11 -4.18
CA TYR A 36 7.69 0.82 -5.46
C TYR A 36 7.39 -0.66 -5.59
N HIS A 37 6.16 -0.99 -5.98
CA HIS A 37 5.79 -2.38 -6.21
C HIS A 37 4.82 -2.52 -7.38
N ASP A 38 4.99 -3.61 -8.13
CA ASP A 38 3.99 -4.07 -9.09
C ASP A 38 2.99 -4.97 -8.36
N TRP A 39 1.74 -4.54 -8.30
CA TRP A 39 0.65 -5.31 -7.69
C TRP A 39 0.37 -6.65 -8.40
N CYS A 40 0.83 -6.79 -9.66
CA CYS A 40 0.75 -8.05 -10.39
C CYS A 40 1.79 -9.09 -9.95
N GLU A 41 2.82 -8.67 -9.20
CA GLU A 41 3.90 -9.53 -8.73
C GLU A 41 3.76 -9.84 -7.23
N SER A 42 4.30 -10.96 -6.78
CA SER A 42 4.38 -11.24 -5.34
C SER A 42 5.58 -10.56 -4.70
N PHE A 43 5.45 -10.10 -3.46
CA PHE A 43 6.62 -9.79 -2.63
C PHE A 43 7.44 -11.06 -2.36
N ASN A 44 8.72 -11.04 -2.73
CA ASN A 44 9.62 -12.19 -2.58
C ASN A 44 9.89 -12.60 -1.12
N THR A 45 9.71 -11.69 -0.16
CA THR A 45 10.01 -11.90 1.27
C THR A 45 8.78 -12.02 2.16
N TYR A 46 7.57 -11.94 1.59
CA TYR A 46 6.33 -11.98 2.35
C TYR A 46 5.44 -13.16 1.93
N PRO A 47 5.07 -14.07 2.85
CA PRO A 47 3.96 -14.98 2.60
C PRO A 47 2.68 -14.16 2.51
N ARG A 48 1.98 -14.19 1.36
CA ARG A 48 0.74 -13.45 1.02
C ARG A 48 -0.49 -13.85 1.85
N THR A 49 -0.31 -14.26 3.10
CA THR A 49 -1.38 -14.87 3.89
C THR A 49 -2.29 -13.82 4.56
N TYR A 50 -1.86 -12.55 4.68
CA TYR A 50 -2.62 -11.51 5.42
C TYR A 50 -2.38 -10.06 4.94
N ASP A 51 -2.58 -9.75 3.65
CA ASP A 51 -2.52 -8.35 3.17
C ASP A 51 -3.91 -7.68 3.23
N LEU A 52 -4.10 -6.76 4.18
CA LEU A 52 -5.28 -5.90 4.23
C LEU A 52 -5.10 -4.72 3.28
N LEU A 53 -5.71 -4.82 2.09
CA LEU A 53 -5.68 -3.74 1.10
C LEU A 53 -6.78 -2.71 1.37
N HIS A 54 -6.39 -1.48 1.72
CA HIS A 54 -7.32 -0.36 1.72
C HIS A 54 -7.38 0.28 0.33
N ALA A 55 -8.40 -0.09 -0.45
CA ALA A 55 -8.58 0.37 -1.82
C ALA A 55 -9.74 1.37 -1.87
N TYR A 56 -9.47 2.63 -1.53
CA TYR A 56 -10.46 3.71 -1.40
C TYR A 56 -11.24 4.00 -2.70
N ASP A 57 -10.74 3.55 -3.85
CA ASP A 57 -11.29 3.90 -5.17
C ASP A 57 -11.32 2.72 -6.18
N LEU A 58 -11.04 1.49 -5.74
CA LEU A 58 -10.87 0.35 -6.67
C LEU A 58 -12.17 -0.04 -7.37
N PHE A 59 -13.33 0.24 -6.76
CA PHE A 59 -14.64 -0.17 -7.25
C PHE A 59 -15.57 0.98 -7.59
N THR A 60 -15.08 2.23 -7.58
CA THR A 60 -15.93 3.40 -7.84
C THR A 60 -16.39 3.50 -9.29
N ASN A 61 -15.71 2.85 -10.23
CA ASN A 61 -16.01 2.89 -11.66
C ASN A 61 -16.50 1.55 -12.24
N LEU A 62 -16.90 0.58 -11.41
CA LEU A 62 -17.52 -0.64 -11.94
C LEU A 62 -18.95 -0.33 -12.43
N PRO A 63 -19.28 -0.58 -13.71
CA PRO A 63 -20.66 -0.57 -14.15
C PRO A 63 -21.43 -1.70 -13.44
N GLN A 64 -22.62 -1.39 -12.93
CA GLN A 64 -23.54 -2.37 -12.35
C GLN A 64 -24.05 -3.36 -13.39
#